data_AF-A0A7C9VJU3-F1
#
_entry.id   AF-A0A7C9VJU3-F1
#
_cell.length_a   1.000
_cell.length_b   1.000
_cell.length_c   1.000
_cell.angle_alpha   90.00
_cell.angle_beta   90.00
_cell.angle_gamma   90.00
#
_symmetry.space_group_name_H-M   'P 1'
#
loop_
_entity.id
_entity.type
_entity.pdbx_description
1 polymer ?
#
loop_
_entity_poly.entity_id
_entity_poly.type
_entity_poly.pdbx_seq_one_letter_code
_entity_poly.pdbx_strand_id
1 'polypeptide(L)'
;MKLEGERWRTLVSTVRLGRDEYRVVRPARPLAHAPLYLSGHGAQMIVDKASARELAMAWAFAIRSARTLVYLPLRHTQYACCGYGDGTEALQDLVLMHDTLAFPASRWKDVRARLGQGRPHTVDILGLPEVECAEYEAEALRHHGAADTVFISGSRKALALEGNALRTLVEECPRHMHENPGTHCCAEISAGEVGDWLHVIYCAEHRVHV
;
A
#
# COMPACT_ATOMS: atom_id res chain seq x y z
N MET A 1 12.70 10.35 8.88
CA MET A 1 12.37 11.11 7.64
C MET A 1 10.89 11.42 7.73
N LYS A 2 10.46 12.63 7.43
CA LYS A 2 9.02 12.96 7.41
C LYS A 2 8.45 12.74 6.01
N LEU A 3 7.23 12.23 5.92
CA LEU A 3 6.51 12.10 4.64
C LEU A 3 5.95 13.42 4.13
N GLU A 4 5.69 14.37 5.03
CA GLU A 4 5.17 15.68 4.66
C GLU A 4 6.17 16.44 3.78
N GLY A 5 5.69 16.98 2.67
CA GLY A 5 6.50 17.69 1.67
C GLY A 5 7.20 16.77 0.68
N GLU A 6 7.07 15.45 0.82
CA GLU A 6 7.64 14.51 -0.14
C GLU A 6 6.92 14.54 -1.49
N ARG A 7 7.67 14.28 -2.56
CA ARG A 7 7.15 14.34 -3.93
C ARG A 7 7.04 12.95 -4.52
N TRP A 8 5.82 12.48 -4.72
CA TRP A 8 5.56 11.17 -5.29
C TRP A 8 5.37 11.25 -6.80
N ARG A 9 6.30 10.65 -7.54
CA ARG A 9 6.25 10.58 -9.01
C ARG A 9 5.31 9.46 -9.44
N THR A 10 4.27 9.81 -10.17
CA THR A 10 3.19 8.90 -10.53
C THR A 10 2.89 8.92 -12.03
N LEU A 11 2.15 7.90 -12.45
CA LEU A 11 1.46 7.82 -13.74
C LEU A 11 -0.04 7.80 -13.46
N VAL A 12 -0.77 8.66 -14.16
CA VAL A 12 -2.23 8.75 -14.08
C VAL A 12 -2.82 8.21 -15.36
N SER A 13 -3.72 7.24 -15.24
CA SER A 13 -4.49 6.69 -16.35
C SER A 13 -5.98 6.87 -16.09
N THR A 14 -6.73 7.13 -17.16
CA THR A 14 -8.19 7.12 -17.15
C THR A 14 -8.65 5.96 -18.02
N VAL A 15 -9.33 4.98 -17.42
CA VAL A 15 -9.81 3.79 -18.11
C VAL A 15 -11.32 3.82 -18.18
N ARG A 16 -11.88 3.77 -19.39
CA ARG A 16 -13.32 3.68 -19.61
C ARG A 16 -13.72 2.23 -19.88
N LEU A 17 -14.66 1.71 -19.10
CA LEU A 17 -15.29 0.39 -19.30
C LEU A 17 -16.80 0.57 -19.43
N GLY A 18 -17.30 0.50 -20.66
CA GLY A 18 -18.70 0.81 -20.95
C GLY A 18 -19.01 2.26 -20.59
N ARG A 19 -19.97 2.45 -19.68
CA ARG A 19 -20.37 3.79 -19.18
C ARG A 19 -19.50 4.31 -18.04
N ASP A 20 -18.73 3.44 -17.40
CA ASP A 20 -17.98 3.77 -16.19
C ASP A 20 -16.56 4.20 -16.55
N GLU A 21 -16.05 5.18 -15.82
CA GLU A 21 -14.70 5.70 -15.99
C GLU A 21 -13.93 5.63 -14.67
N TYR A 22 -12.72 5.08 -14.72
CA TYR A 22 -11.89 4.83 -13.57
C TYR A 22 -10.57 5.58 -13.70
N ARG A 23 -10.31 6.48 -12.75
CA ARG A 23 -8.99 7.10 -12.57
C ARG A 23 -8.10 6.16 -11.77
N VAL A 24 -6.96 5.82 -12.34
CA VAL A 24 -5.94 4.97 -11.72
C VAL A 24 -4.65 5.76 -11.59
N VAL A 25 -4.07 5.75 -10.40
CA VAL A 25 -2.77 6.35 -10.11
C VAL A 25 -1.82 5.24 -9.69
N ARG A 26 -0.65 5.19 -10.30
CA ARG A 26 0.41 4.23 -9.96
C ARG A 26 1.77 4.91 -9.86
N PRO A 27 2.74 4.32 -9.16
CA PRO A 27 4.13 4.76 -9.18
C PRO A 27 4.66 4.93 -10.62
N ALA A 28 5.48 5.95 -10.85
CA ALA A 28 6.12 6.14 -12.16
C ALA A 28 7.22 5.12 -12.45
N ARG A 29 7.74 4.47 -11.41
CA ARG A 29 8.68 3.36 -11.49
C ARG A 29 8.17 2.21 -10.63
N PRO A 30 8.36 0.94 -11.03
CA PRO A 30 8.04 -0.19 -10.17
C PRO A 30 8.74 -0.06 -8.81
N LEU A 31 8.04 -0.40 -7.73
CA LEU A 31 8.65 -0.52 -6.41
C LEU A 31 9.60 -1.72 -6.43
N ALA A 32 10.87 -1.48 -6.06
CA ALA A 32 11.84 -2.54 -5.82
C ALA A 32 11.70 -3.02 -4.38
N HIS A 33 11.96 -4.30 -4.10
CA HIS A 33 11.97 -4.80 -2.72
C HIS A 33 10.64 -4.58 -1.99
N ALA A 34 9.54 -4.97 -2.63
CA ALA A 34 8.18 -4.80 -2.13
C ALA A 34 7.28 -6.03 -2.37
N PRO A 35 7.76 -7.29 -2.19
CA PRO A 35 6.93 -8.46 -2.46
C PRO A 35 5.71 -8.45 -1.53
N LEU A 36 4.54 -8.62 -2.13
CA LEU A 36 3.28 -8.80 -1.43
C LEU A 36 2.74 -10.18 -1.80
N TYR A 37 2.36 -10.97 -0.81
CA TYR A 37 1.76 -12.29 -1.01
C TYR A 37 0.70 -12.55 0.05
N LEU A 38 -0.15 -13.54 -0.21
CA LEU A 38 -1.13 -14.02 0.76
C LEU A 38 -0.56 -15.23 1.49
N SER A 39 -0.69 -15.25 2.81
CA SER A 39 -0.37 -16.39 3.66
C SER A 39 -1.61 -16.84 4.45
N GLY A 40 -1.48 -17.90 5.26
CA GLY A 40 -2.54 -18.32 6.18
C GLY A 40 -2.91 -17.28 7.25
N HIS A 41 -2.14 -16.19 7.35
CA HIS A 41 -2.33 -15.08 8.29
C HIS A 41 -2.55 -13.75 7.55
N GLY A 42 -3.27 -13.76 6.43
CA GLY A 42 -3.58 -12.55 5.66
C GLY A 42 -2.47 -12.12 4.68
N ALA A 43 -2.45 -10.84 4.33
CA ALA A 43 -1.51 -10.29 3.37
C ALA A 43 -0.18 -9.92 4.04
N GLN A 44 0.94 -10.34 3.46
CA GLN A 44 2.28 -10.12 3.98
C GLN A 44 3.11 -9.35 2.97
N MET A 45 3.75 -8.28 3.41
CA MET A 45 4.60 -7.43 2.58
C MET A 45 5.94 -7.19 3.25
N ILE A 46 7.02 -7.26 2.47
CA ILE A 46 8.37 -6.91 2.97
C ILE A 46 8.86 -5.71 2.20
N VAL A 47 9.41 -4.73 2.92
CA VAL A 47 9.82 -3.45 2.35
C VAL A 47 11.21 -3.04 2.82
N ASP A 48 11.97 -2.41 1.92
CA ASP A 48 13.11 -1.59 2.32
C ASP A 48 12.65 -0.16 2.66
N LYS A 49 13.60 0.73 2.95
CA LYS A 49 13.31 2.14 3.27
C LYS A 49 12.63 2.88 2.12
N ALA A 50 13.01 2.61 0.88
CA ALA A 50 12.48 3.31 -0.29
C ALA A 50 11.04 2.87 -0.58
N SER A 51 10.78 1.56 -0.54
CA SER A 51 9.45 0.99 -0.78
C SER A 51 8.49 1.23 0.36
N ALA A 52 8.94 1.22 1.62
CA ALA A 52 8.11 1.64 2.75
C ALA A 52 7.63 3.09 2.57
N ARG A 53 8.53 3.98 2.15
CA ARG A 53 8.19 5.38 1.86
C ARG A 53 7.19 5.49 0.71
N GLU A 54 7.41 4.80 -0.41
CA GLU A 54 6.48 4.82 -1.55
C GLU A 54 5.10 4.27 -1.19
N LEU A 55 5.02 3.18 -0.42
CA LEU A 55 3.78 2.64 0.11
C LEU A 55 3.05 3.68 0.97
N ALA A 56 3.76 4.34 1.89
CA ALA A 56 3.16 5.34 2.76
C ALA A 56 2.72 6.60 2.01
N MET A 57 3.44 7.02 0.96
CA MET A 57 3.00 8.09 0.06
C MET A 57 1.73 7.70 -0.70
N ALA A 58 1.66 6.46 -1.22
CA ALA A 58 0.47 5.94 -1.87
C ALA A 58 -0.73 5.89 -0.93
N TRP A 59 -0.52 5.49 0.32
CA TRP A 59 -1.55 5.49 1.38
C TRP A 59 -2.03 6.90 1.73
N ALA A 60 -1.10 7.83 1.96
CA ALA A 60 -1.39 9.23 2.23
C ALA A 60 -2.20 9.89 1.09
N PHE A 61 -1.90 9.52 -0.15
CA PHE A 61 -2.65 9.95 -1.32
C PHE A 61 -4.05 9.30 -1.37
N ALA A 62 -4.15 8.00 -1.06
CA ALA A 62 -5.41 7.26 -1.05
C ALA A 62 -6.42 7.91 -0.09
N ILE A 63 -6.01 8.24 1.15
CA ILE A 63 -6.83 8.93 2.17
C ILE A 63 -7.56 10.18 1.61
N ARG A 64 -6.93 10.88 0.66
CA ARG A 64 -7.42 12.16 0.13
C ARG A 64 -8.08 12.03 -1.24
N SER A 65 -8.10 10.83 -1.82
CA SER A 65 -8.46 10.62 -3.23
C SER A 65 -9.63 9.65 -3.39
N ALA A 66 -10.81 10.04 -2.89
CA ALA A 66 -11.99 9.18 -2.81
C ALA A 66 -12.53 8.64 -4.15
N ARG A 67 -12.08 9.19 -5.27
CA ARG A 67 -12.52 8.85 -6.64
C ARG A 67 -11.40 8.20 -7.46
N THR A 68 -10.45 7.52 -6.83
CA THR A 68 -9.24 7.02 -7.51
C THR A 68 -8.86 5.63 -7.00
N LEU A 69 -8.45 4.77 -7.92
CA LEU A 69 -7.76 3.52 -7.61
C LEU A 69 -6.27 3.81 -7.51
N VAL A 70 -5.67 3.61 -6.35
CA VAL A 70 -4.22 3.75 -6.16
C VAL A 70 -3.60 2.37 -6.29
N TYR A 71 -2.92 2.13 -7.41
CA TYR A 71 -2.43 0.82 -7.81
C TYR A 71 -0.91 0.72 -7.66
N LEU A 72 -0.45 -0.27 -6.88
CA LEU A 72 0.96 -0.64 -6.77
C LEU A 72 1.19 -1.97 -7.53
N PRO A 73 1.93 -1.95 -8.66
CA PRO A 73 2.28 -3.16 -9.40
C PRO A 73 3.45 -3.87 -8.70
N LEU A 74 3.16 -4.87 -7.88
CA LEU A 74 4.14 -5.53 -6.99
C LEU A 74 4.51 -6.95 -7.47
N ARG A 75 3.72 -7.56 -8.36
CA ARG A 75 3.94 -8.94 -8.83
C ARG A 75 5.26 -9.20 -9.57
N HIS A 76 5.92 -8.14 -10.00
CA HIS A 76 7.19 -8.21 -10.71
C HIS A 76 8.29 -7.45 -9.97
N THR A 77 8.09 -7.19 -8.68
CA THR A 77 9.12 -6.57 -7.85
C THR A 77 10.34 -7.48 -7.78
N GLN A 78 11.52 -6.88 -7.92
CA GLN A 78 12.76 -7.58 -7.68
C GLN A 78 13.05 -7.49 -6.18
N TYR A 79 13.28 -8.63 -5.53
CA TYR A 79 13.64 -8.70 -4.12
C TYR A 79 14.66 -9.82 -3.91
N ALA A 80 15.58 -9.61 -2.96
CA ALA A 80 16.67 -10.53 -2.68
C ALA A 80 16.63 -11.10 -1.25
N CYS A 81 15.59 -10.78 -0.48
CA CYS A 81 15.46 -11.19 0.92
C CYS A 81 14.52 -12.38 1.08
N CYS A 82 14.80 -13.19 2.09
CA CYS A 82 13.93 -14.26 2.55
C CYS A 82 12.62 -13.67 3.10
N GLY A 83 11.48 -14.15 2.60
CA GLY A 83 10.18 -13.79 3.13
C GLY A 83 9.81 -14.59 4.39
N TYR A 84 8.67 -14.25 5.00
CA TYR A 84 8.01 -15.16 5.97
C TYR A 84 7.37 -16.38 5.28
N GLY A 85 7.29 -16.35 3.96
CA GLY A 85 6.84 -17.46 3.12
C GLY A 85 7.95 -18.44 2.78
N ASP A 86 7.57 -19.56 2.18
CA ASP A 86 8.53 -20.55 1.65
C ASP A 86 9.13 -20.12 0.29
N GLY A 87 8.69 -18.97 -0.23
CA GLY A 87 9.15 -18.40 -1.49
C GLY A 87 8.44 -18.97 -2.71
N THR A 88 7.42 -19.81 -2.51
CA THR A 88 6.59 -20.38 -3.58
C THR A 88 5.26 -19.63 -3.75
N GLU A 89 4.94 -18.71 -2.83
CA GLU A 89 3.70 -17.95 -2.87
C GLU A 89 3.61 -17.06 -4.11
N ALA A 90 2.42 -17.02 -4.71
CA ALA A 90 2.15 -16.13 -5.82
C ALA A 90 2.12 -14.67 -5.33
N LEU A 91 3.03 -13.85 -5.86
CA LEU A 91 3.01 -12.42 -5.61
C LEU A 91 1.69 -11.80 -6.07
N GLN A 92 1.27 -10.77 -5.35
CA GLN A 92 0.05 -10.01 -5.57
C GLN A 92 0.39 -8.56 -5.87
N ASP A 93 -0.47 -7.88 -6.62
CA ASP A 93 -0.45 -6.40 -6.64
C ASP A 93 -1.28 -5.84 -5.47
N LEU A 94 -1.19 -4.53 -5.22
CA LEU A 94 -2.02 -3.83 -4.23
C LEU A 94 -2.86 -2.73 -4.89
N VAL A 95 -4.12 -2.61 -4.49
CA VAL A 95 -4.99 -1.47 -4.83
C VAL A 95 -5.59 -0.89 -3.55
N LEU A 96 -5.33 0.40 -3.32
CA LEU A 96 -5.99 1.18 -2.26
C LEU A 96 -7.12 1.99 -2.87
N MET A 97 -8.28 2.01 -2.23
CA MET A 97 -9.43 2.81 -2.69
C MET A 97 -10.35 3.22 -1.55
N HIS A 98 -11.20 4.21 -1.81
CA HIS A 98 -12.31 4.51 -0.94
C HIS A 98 -13.53 3.65 -1.26
N ASP A 99 -14.30 3.34 -0.23
CA ASP A 99 -15.56 2.62 -0.35
C ASP A 99 -16.60 3.34 -1.22
N THR A 100 -16.59 4.67 -1.18
CA THR A 100 -17.48 5.51 -1.98
C THR A 100 -17.26 5.36 -3.48
N LEU A 101 -16.12 4.80 -3.91
CA LEU A 101 -15.88 4.50 -5.33
C LEU A 101 -16.72 3.30 -5.80
N ALA A 102 -17.14 2.43 -4.87
CA ALA A 102 -17.92 1.22 -5.15
C ALA A 102 -17.36 0.40 -6.33
N PHE A 103 -16.03 0.34 -6.45
CA PHE A 103 -15.38 -0.34 -7.58
C PHE A 103 -15.55 -1.86 -7.45
N PRO A 104 -16.12 -2.54 -8.45
CA PRO A 104 -16.23 -4.00 -8.43
C PRO A 104 -14.89 -4.63 -8.79
N ALA A 105 -14.26 -5.32 -7.83
CA ALA A 105 -12.95 -5.94 -8.03
C ALA A 105 -12.92 -6.96 -9.18
N SER A 106 -14.06 -7.56 -9.54
CA SER A 106 -14.19 -8.43 -10.72
C SER A 106 -13.84 -7.75 -12.04
N ARG A 107 -13.97 -6.42 -12.14
CA ARG A 107 -13.57 -5.64 -13.32
C ARG A 107 -12.08 -5.28 -13.32
N TRP A 108 -11.34 -5.62 -12.28
CA TRP A 108 -9.96 -5.20 -12.16
C TRP A 108 -9.07 -5.68 -13.30
N LYS A 109 -9.23 -6.95 -13.71
CA LYS A 109 -8.47 -7.51 -14.83
C LYS A 109 -8.63 -6.67 -16.11
N ASP A 110 -9.85 -6.22 -16.37
CA ASP A 110 -10.20 -5.37 -17.52
C ASP A 110 -9.63 -3.96 -17.41
N VAL A 111 -9.63 -3.37 -16.20
CA VAL A 111 -9.04 -2.05 -15.94
C VAL A 111 -7.52 -2.13 -16.10
N ARG A 112 -6.89 -3.09 -15.43
CA ARG A 112 -5.44 -3.30 -15.42
C ARG A 112 -4.89 -3.50 -16.82
N ALA A 113 -5.58 -4.28 -17.66
CA ALA A 113 -5.20 -4.52 -19.05
C ALA A 113 -5.21 -3.25 -19.92
N ARG A 114 -5.95 -2.21 -19.54
CA ARG A 114 -6.13 -0.97 -20.32
C ARG A 114 -5.36 0.23 -19.76
N LEU A 115 -4.50 0.06 -18.77
CA LEU A 115 -3.77 1.18 -18.13
C LEU A 115 -2.82 1.93 -19.07
N GLY A 116 -2.35 1.29 -20.15
CA GLY A 116 -1.43 1.88 -21.12
C GLY A 116 -0.14 2.39 -20.47
N GLN A 117 0.45 3.44 -21.05
CA GLN A 117 1.63 4.11 -20.48
C GLN A 117 1.27 5.02 -19.29
N GLY A 118 0.08 5.65 -19.33
CA GLY A 118 -0.34 6.66 -18.36
C GLY A 118 0.35 8.02 -18.58
N ARG A 119 -0.20 9.07 -17.99
CA ARG A 119 0.35 10.43 -18.04
C ARG A 119 1.22 10.68 -16.81
N PRO A 120 2.49 11.08 -16.94
CA PRO A 120 3.33 11.47 -15.82
C PRO A 120 2.69 12.60 -15.00
N HIS A 121 2.74 12.46 -13.68
CA HIS A 121 2.29 13.46 -12.72
C HIS A 121 3.15 13.40 -11.47
N THR A 122 3.18 14.48 -10.69
CA THR A 122 3.87 14.50 -9.40
C THR A 122 2.88 15.00 -8.37
N VAL A 123 2.73 14.21 -7.30
CA VAL A 123 1.85 14.51 -6.18
C VAL A 123 2.72 15.00 -5.03
N ASP A 124 2.40 16.16 -4.48
CA ASP A 124 3.02 16.62 -3.24
C ASP A 124 2.26 16.01 -2.06
N ILE A 125 2.98 15.29 -1.20
CA ILE A 125 2.41 14.48 -0.13
C ILE A 125 2.28 15.33 1.14
N LEU A 126 1.06 15.40 1.67
CA LEU A 126 0.72 16.16 2.89
C LEU A 126 0.95 15.34 4.18
N GLY A 127 1.75 14.28 4.11
CA GLY A 127 1.94 13.32 5.20
C GLY A 127 0.72 12.46 5.53
N LEU A 128 0.93 11.53 6.46
CA LEU A 128 -0.12 10.73 7.08
C LEU A 128 -0.70 11.52 8.27
N PRO A 129 -2.02 11.75 8.32
CA PRO A 129 -2.63 12.46 9.44
C PRO A 129 -2.46 11.65 10.72
N GLU A 130 -2.25 12.35 11.84
CA GLU A 130 -2.36 11.75 13.16
C GLU A 130 -3.83 11.61 13.51
N VAL A 131 -4.28 10.39 13.80
CA VAL A 131 -5.65 10.12 14.19
C VAL A 131 -5.65 9.39 15.52
N GLU A 132 -6.28 9.95 16.54
CA GLU A 132 -6.52 9.25 17.80
C GLU A 132 -7.63 8.21 17.62
N CYS A 133 -7.42 7.00 18.14
CA CYS A 133 -8.44 5.96 18.12
C CYS A 133 -9.47 6.25 19.22
N ALA A 134 -10.66 6.72 18.84
CA ALA A 134 -11.81 6.68 19.73
C ALA A 134 -12.40 5.26 19.69
N GLU A 135 -12.26 4.50 20.77
CA GLU A 135 -12.55 3.06 20.89
C GLU A 135 -13.96 2.61 20.41
N TYR A 136 -14.92 3.53 20.25
CA TYR A 136 -16.33 3.21 20.03
C TYR A 136 -16.84 3.35 18.58
N GLU A 137 -16.00 3.76 17.60
CA GLU A 137 -16.40 3.90 16.19
C GLU A 137 -15.26 3.60 15.19
N ALA A 138 -14.52 2.51 15.41
CA ALA A 138 -13.53 2.07 14.43
C ALA A 138 -14.25 1.50 13.19
N GLU A 139 -14.40 2.32 12.15
CA GLU A 139 -14.75 1.83 10.82
C GLU A 139 -13.61 0.95 10.31
N ALA A 140 -13.91 -0.32 10.02
CA ALA A 140 -12.90 -1.27 9.55
C ALA A 140 -12.58 -1.08 8.07
N LEU A 141 -11.31 -1.24 7.70
CA LEU A 141 -10.95 -1.51 6.31
C LEU A 141 -11.52 -2.87 5.89
N ARG A 142 -11.70 -3.05 4.59
CA ARG A 142 -12.05 -4.33 3.97
C ARG A 142 -10.97 -4.78 3.03
N HIS A 143 -10.61 -6.05 3.12
CA HIS A 143 -9.76 -6.71 2.15
C HIS A 143 -10.56 -7.54 1.15
N HIS A 144 -10.06 -7.60 -0.07
CA HIS A 144 -10.60 -8.48 -1.09
C HIS A 144 -9.51 -8.88 -2.09
N GLY A 145 -9.47 -10.15 -2.47
CA GLY A 145 -8.56 -10.66 -3.51
C GLY A 145 -9.26 -10.81 -4.85
N ALA A 146 -8.70 -10.23 -5.92
CA ALA A 146 -9.17 -10.47 -7.29
C ALA A 146 -8.05 -10.33 -8.33
N ALA A 147 -7.93 -11.32 -9.23
CA ALA A 147 -6.98 -11.30 -10.35
C ALA A 147 -5.53 -10.99 -9.93
N ASP A 148 -5.02 -11.74 -8.95
CA ASP A 148 -3.69 -11.57 -8.34
C ASP A 148 -3.47 -10.15 -7.78
N THR A 149 -4.46 -9.62 -7.08
CA THR A 149 -4.42 -8.28 -6.51
C THR A 149 -5.21 -8.25 -5.22
N VAL A 150 -4.57 -7.72 -4.17
CA VAL A 150 -5.22 -7.39 -2.91
C VAL A 150 -5.80 -5.99 -3.02
N PHE A 151 -7.07 -5.86 -2.66
CA PHE A 151 -7.77 -4.59 -2.53
C PHE A 151 -7.88 -4.25 -1.07
N ILE A 152 -7.52 -3.02 -0.72
CA ILE A 152 -7.81 -2.42 0.58
C ILE A 152 -8.77 -1.27 0.34
N SER A 153 -9.94 -1.36 0.95
CA SER A 153 -10.99 -0.37 0.82
C SER A 153 -11.51 0.08 2.18
N GLY A 154 -11.77 1.37 2.32
CA GLY A 154 -12.40 1.90 3.52
C GLY A 154 -12.89 3.32 3.33
N SER A 155 -13.43 3.90 4.39
CA SER A 155 -13.67 5.34 4.43
C SER A 155 -12.35 6.12 4.52
N ARG A 156 -12.44 7.45 4.41
CA ARG A 156 -11.32 8.33 4.72
C ARG A 156 -10.82 8.14 6.16
N LYS A 157 -11.75 7.96 7.11
CA LYS A 157 -11.45 7.82 8.55
C LYS A 157 -10.70 6.52 8.80
N ALA A 158 -11.17 5.41 8.23
CA ALA A 158 -10.53 4.10 8.35
C ALA A 158 -9.11 4.10 7.75
N LEU A 159 -8.94 4.59 6.51
CA LEU A 159 -7.62 4.70 5.87
C LEU A 159 -6.66 5.61 6.67
N ALA A 160 -7.17 6.69 7.27
CA ALA A 160 -6.38 7.60 8.07
C ALA A 160 -5.94 6.97 9.39
N LEU A 161 -6.84 6.26 10.07
CA LEU A 161 -6.55 5.56 11.32
C LEU A 161 -5.47 4.49 11.14
N GLU A 162 -5.66 3.59 10.18
CA GLU A 162 -4.70 2.52 9.87
C GLU A 162 -3.38 3.06 9.29
N GLY A 163 -3.42 4.28 8.74
CA GLY A 163 -2.23 5.02 8.31
C GLY A 163 -1.24 5.31 9.44
N ASN A 164 -1.67 5.32 10.72
CA ASN A 164 -0.77 5.54 11.86
C ASN A 164 0.35 4.49 11.92
N ALA A 165 0.04 3.21 11.70
CA ALA A 165 1.03 2.14 11.72
C ALA A 165 2.10 2.34 10.63
N LEU A 166 1.69 2.75 9.42
CA LEU A 166 2.61 3.08 8.33
C LEU A 166 3.45 4.33 8.63
N ARG A 167 2.91 5.30 9.35
CA ARG A 167 3.66 6.49 9.79
C ARG A 167 4.77 6.09 10.75
N THR A 168 4.47 5.29 11.77
CA THR A 168 5.49 4.77 12.69
C THR A 168 6.55 3.98 11.94
N LEU A 169 6.13 3.10 11.01
CA LEU A 169 7.01 2.36 10.14
C LEU A 169 8.00 3.30 9.44
N VAL A 170 7.54 4.23 8.61
CA VAL A 170 8.45 5.03 7.76
C VAL A 170 9.21 6.14 8.48
N GLU A 171 8.65 6.71 9.55
CA GLU A 171 9.22 7.89 10.20
C GLU A 171 10.11 7.53 11.39
N GLU A 172 9.80 6.44 12.10
CA GLU A 172 10.46 6.06 13.36
C GLU A 172 11.32 4.80 13.22
N CYS A 173 10.81 3.74 12.58
CA CYS A 173 11.47 2.44 12.55
C CYS A 173 12.89 2.46 11.95
N PRO A 174 13.22 3.21 10.87
CA PRO A 174 14.59 3.26 10.36
C PRO A 174 15.61 3.72 11.40
N ARG A 175 15.24 4.69 12.25
CA ARG A 175 16.11 5.15 13.34
C ARG A 175 16.15 4.10 14.44
N HIS A 176 14.99 3.57 14.85
CA HIS A 176 14.93 2.56 15.90
C HIS A 176 15.77 1.32 15.59
N MET A 177 15.68 0.79 14.36
CA MET A 177 16.48 -0.35 13.91
C MET A 177 17.97 -0.03 13.77
N HIS A 178 18.33 1.23 13.50
CA HIS A 178 19.72 1.66 13.48
C HIS A 178 20.31 1.68 14.90
N GLU A 179 19.54 2.19 15.87
CA GLU A 179 19.92 2.25 17.29
C GLU A 179 19.88 0.86 17.95
N ASN A 180 19.00 -0.03 17.48
CA ASN A 180 18.78 -1.37 18.03
C ASN A 180 18.87 -2.43 16.92
N PRO A 181 20.07 -2.79 16.44
CA PRO A 181 20.22 -3.78 15.39
C PRO A 181 19.59 -5.13 15.78
N GLY A 182 18.81 -5.71 14.87
CA GLY A 182 18.13 -6.98 15.11
C GLY A 182 16.67 -6.85 15.54
N THR A 183 16.21 -5.64 15.92
CA THR A 183 14.79 -5.44 16.25
C THR A 183 13.90 -5.64 15.03
N HIS A 184 12.72 -6.21 15.28
CA HIS A 184 11.63 -6.28 14.31
C HIS A 184 10.91 -4.93 14.25
N CYS A 185 10.53 -4.50 13.05
CA CYS A 185 9.74 -3.30 12.84
C CYS A 185 8.71 -3.59 11.75
N CYS A 186 7.45 -3.40 12.08
CA CYS A 186 6.34 -3.65 11.18
C CYS A 186 5.22 -2.63 11.35
N ALA A 187 4.36 -2.57 10.34
CA ALA A 187 3.03 -2.00 10.42
C ALA A 187 2.04 -3.14 10.26
N GLU A 188 1.16 -3.30 11.24
CA GLU A 188 0.00 -4.16 11.15
C GLU A 188 -1.20 -3.28 10.82
N ILE A 189 -1.82 -3.55 9.67
CA ILE A 189 -2.98 -2.80 9.19
C ILE A 189 -4.18 -3.73 9.25
N SER A 190 -5.14 -3.40 10.10
CA SER A 190 -6.32 -4.22 10.34
C SER A 190 -7.36 -4.00 9.27
N ALA A 191 -7.95 -5.08 8.76
CA ALA A 191 -9.05 -4.97 7.81
C ALA A 191 -10.13 -6.02 8.03
N GLY A 192 -11.13 -5.67 8.83
CA GLY A 192 -12.34 -6.46 8.98
C GLY A 192 -12.21 -7.47 10.10
N GLU A 193 -12.36 -8.76 9.77
CA GLU A 193 -12.43 -9.84 10.76
C GLU A 193 -11.05 -10.23 11.31
N VAL A 194 -11.05 -10.91 12.46
CA VAL A 194 -9.85 -11.40 13.13
C VAL A 194 -9.05 -12.30 12.18
N GLY A 195 -7.82 -11.90 11.85
CA GLY A 195 -6.90 -12.64 10.97
C GLY A 195 -6.78 -12.08 9.55
N ASP A 196 -7.55 -11.04 9.21
CA ASP A 196 -7.41 -10.32 7.95
C ASP A 196 -6.66 -9.00 8.17
N TRP A 197 -5.33 -9.06 8.02
CA TRP A 197 -4.46 -7.89 8.11
C TRP A 197 -3.51 -7.81 6.92
N LEU A 198 -2.98 -6.61 6.69
CA LEU A 198 -1.80 -6.39 5.88
C LEU A 198 -0.65 -6.14 6.85
N HIS A 199 0.27 -7.10 6.93
CA HIS A 199 1.47 -6.98 7.74
C HIS A 199 2.63 -6.53 6.84
N VAL A 200 3.13 -5.32 7.07
CA VAL A 200 4.22 -4.71 6.32
C VAL A 200 5.46 -4.69 7.18
N ILE A 201 6.51 -5.36 6.75
CA ILE A 201 7.69 -5.62 7.57
C ILE A 201 8.91 -4.97 6.94
N TYR A 202 9.72 -4.31 7.77
CA TYR A 202 11.02 -3.86 7.32
C TYR A 202 11.97 -5.03 7.08
N CYS A 203 12.58 -5.05 5.91
CA CYS A 203 13.62 -6.01 5.58
C CYS A 203 14.82 -5.85 6.53
N ALA A 204 15.15 -6.92 7.25
CA ALA A 204 16.26 -6.96 8.19
C ALA A 204 17.64 -6.94 7.50
N GLU A 205 17.70 -7.37 6.23
CA GLU A 205 18.95 -7.48 5.46
C GLU A 205 19.30 -6.18 4.72
N HIS A 206 18.29 -5.43 4.26
CA HIS A 206 18.47 -4.23 3.42
C HIS A 206 18.22 -2.93 4.21
N ARG A 207 18.53 -2.95 5.51
CA ARG A 207 18.28 -1.85 6.47
C ARG A 207 18.94 -0.51 6.08
N VAL A 208 19.99 -0.56 5.27
CA VAL A 208 20.85 0.58 4.93
C VAL A 208 21.44 0.39 3.53
N HIS A 209 20.64 0.64 2.49
CA HIS A 209 21.22 1.18 1.27
C HIS A 209 21.08 2.70 1.34
N VAL A 210 22.23 3.34 1.51
CA VAL A 210 22.43 4.80 1.53
C VAL A 210 22.31 5.33 0.11
#